data_AF-A0A094EYI3-F1
#
_entry.id   AF-A0A094EYI3-F1
#
_cell.length_a   1.000
_cell.length_b   1.000
_cell.length_c   1.000
_cell.angle_alpha   90.00
_cell.angle_beta   90.00
_cell.angle_gamma   90.00
#
_symmetry.space_group_name_H-M   'P 1'
#
loop_
_entity.id
_entity.type
_entity.pdbx_description
1 polymer ?
#
loop_
_entity_poly.entity_id
_entity_poly.type
_entity_poly.pdbx_seq_one_letter_code
_entity_poly.pdbx_strand_id
1 'polypeptide(L)'
;MSKFSYKVQVPAPTAVNLRNACTVKVALAWDAKFPSNITRMQRPTAAFLLAIYKSSGGIPVKYSGSYDNNYEIVEFVAMPGEEYNIHIARASGTGTVWYGVAWNVASQAAICPI
;
A
#
# COMPACT_ATOMS: atom_id res chain seq x y z
N MET A 1 -6.01 14.01 12.61
CA MET A 1 -6.11 12.77 11.81
C MET A 1 -4.71 12.18 11.72
N SER A 2 -4.48 10.95 12.19
CA SER A 2 -3.14 10.35 12.20
C SER A 2 -2.72 9.99 10.77
N LYS A 3 -1.48 10.36 10.41
CA LYS A 3 -0.84 10.01 9.14
C LYS A 3 0.49 9.34 9.45
N PHE A 4 0.70 8.18 8.86
CA PHE A 4 1.96 7.44 8.94
C PHE A 4 2.57 7.37 7.55
N SER A 5 3.89 7.50 7.46
CA SER A 5 4.60 7.48 6.19
C SER A 5 5.81 6.55 6.27
N TYR A 6 6.00 5.74 5.23
CA TYR A 6 7.13 4.84 5.03
C TYR A 6 7.73 5.06 3.64
N LYS A 7 8.99 4.69 3.45
CA LYS A 7 9.68 4.86 2.16
C LYS A 7 9.92 3.52 1.49
N VAL A 8 9.73 3.50 0.18
CA VAL A 8 10.12 2.41 -0.71
C VAL A 8 11.21 2.92 -1.63
N GLN A 9 12.41 2.39 -1.48
CA GLN A 9 13.51 2.62 -2.41
C GLN A 9 13.47 1.54 -3.50
N VAL A 10 13.40 1.95 -4.76
CA VAL A 10 13.56 1.02 -5.89
C VAL A 10 15.06 0.87 -6.18
N PRO A 11 15.57 -0.37 -6.38
CA PRO A 11 16.95 -0.58 -6.76
C PRO A 11 17.35 0.25 -7.99
N ALA A 12 18.59 0.73 -7.99
CA ALA A 12 19.14 1.47 -9.12
C ALA A 12 19.15 0.60 -10.40
N PRO A 13 19.09 1.23 -11.59
CA PRO A 13 19.27 0.51 -12.84
C PRO A 13 20.69 -0.07 -12.94
N THR A 14 20.79 -1.32 -13.35
CA THR A 14 22.00 -2.08 -13.67
C THR A 14 21.87 -2.65 -15.08
N ALA A 15 22.97 -3.10 -15.68
CA ALA A 15 22.97 -3.72 -17.01
C ALA A 15 21.88 -4.80 -17.22
N VAL A 16 21.46 -5.48 -16.14
CA VAL A 16 20.49 -6.59 -16.14
C VAL A 16 19.03 -6.12 -15.99
N ASN A 17 18.78 -4.93 -15.44
CA ASN A 17 17.44 -4.37 -15.17
C ASN A 17 17.23 -2.95 -15.74
N LEU A 18 18.13 -2.46 -16.60
CA LEU A 18 18.11 -1.13 -17.24
C LEU A 18 16.81 -0.81 -18.00
N ARG A 19 16.10 -1.82 -18.48
CA ARG A 19 14.81 -1.67 -19.19
C ARG A 19 13.62 -2.29 -18.45
N ASN A 20 13.87 -2.92 -17.31
CA ASN A 20 12.86 -3.70 -16.61
C ASN A 20 12.32 -2.87 -15.46
N ALA A 21 11.05 -2.49 -15.58
CA ALA A 21 10.39 -1.82 -14.49
C ALA A 21 10.25 -2.78 -13.30
N CYS A 22 10.34 -2.25 -12.08
CA CYS A 22 10.11 -3.03 -10.88
C CYS A 22 8.62 -3.02 -10.55
N THR A 23 8.06 -4.17 -10.17
CA THR A 23 6.74 -4.21 -9.56
C THR A 23 6.90 -3.98 -8.07
N VAL A 24 6.20 -2.97 -7.57
CA VAL A 24 6.08 -2.73 -6.13
C VAL A 24 4.70 -3.15 -5.69
N LYS A 25 4.65 -4.02 -4.67
CA LYS A 25 3.42 -4.41 -3.98
C LYS A 25 3.49 -3.95 -2.54
N VAL A 26 2.46 -3.28 -2.06
CA VAL A 26 2.36 -2.84 -0.66
C VAL A 26 1.04 -3.37 -0.11
N ALA A 27 1.11 -3.98 1.07
CA ALA A 27 -0.02 -4.47 1.82
C ALA A 27 -0.08 -3.78 3.18
N LEU A 28 -1.26 -3.27 3.51
CA LEU A 28 -1.64 -2.77 4.81
C LEU A 28 -2.69 -3.72 5.38
N ALA A 29 -2.58 -4.10 6.64
CA ALA A 29 -3.64 -4.79 7.37
C ALA A 29 -3.75 -4.22 8.78
N TRP A 30 -4.95 -4.21 9.35
CA TRP A 30 -5.18 -3.72 10.71
C TRP A 30 -6.10 -4.63 11.51
N ASP A 31 -5.99 -4.60 12.83
CA ASP A 31 -6.99 -5.26 13.67
C ASP A 31 -8.32 -4.50 13.56
N ALA A 32 -9.41 -5.25 13.35
CA ALA A 32 -10.70 -4.66 13.09
C ALA A 32 -11.78 -5.30 13.96
N LYS A 33 -12.63 -4.45 14.52
CA LYS A 33 -13.93 -4.85 15.05
C LYS A 33 -14.99 -4.59 14.00
N PHE A 34 -15.80 -5.60 13.74
CA PHE A 34 -16.96 -5.50 12.87
C PHE A 34 -18.24 -5.55 13.71
N PRO A 35 -19.27 -4.73 13.41
CA PRO A 35 -20.55 -4.81 14.09
C PRO A 35 -21.21 -6.17 13.84
N SER A 36 -21.71 -6.83 14.88
CA SER A 36 -22.31 -8.18 14.80
C SER A 36 -23.77 -8.20 14.32
N ASN A 37 -24.46 -7.06 14.30
CA ASN A 37 -25.92 -6.97 14.15
C ASN A 37 -26.30 -6.13 12.92
N ILE A 38 -26.06 -6.63 11.71
CA ILE A 38 -26.27 -5.86 10.47
C ILE A 38 -27.01 -6.67 9.39
N THR A 39 -28.03 -6.06 8.80
CA THR A 39 -28.78 -6.53 7.62
C THR A 39 -28.20 -6.01 6.29
N ARG A 40 -26.98 -5.47 6.33
CA ARG A 40 -26.27 -4.82 5.20
C ARG A 40 -24.78 -5.17 5.24
N MET A 41 -24.03 -4.71 4.22
CA MET A 41 -22.58 -4.87 4.08
C MET A 41 -21.82 -4.54 5.38
N GLN A 42 -20.99 -5.48 5.80
CA GLN A 42 -20.21 -5.39 7.03
C GLN A 42 -18.94 -4.58 6.79
N ARG A 43 -18.73 -3.53 7.58
CA ARG A 43 -17.54 -2.65 7.50
C ARG A 43 -16.85 -2.55 8.84
N PRO A 44 -15.51 -2.38 8.86
CA PRO A 44 -14.80 -2.22 10.12
C PRO A 44 -15.21 -0.91 10.79
N THR A 45 -15.19 -0.91 12.13
CA THR A 45 -15.48 0.29 12.95
C THR A 45 -14.49 1.44 12.72
N ALA A 46 -13.28 1.12 12.28
CA ALA A 46 -12.30 2.06 11.76
C ALA A 46 -11.76 1.57 10.42
N ALA A 47 -11.68 2.47 9.44
CA ALA A 47 -11.18 2.17 8.11
C ALA A 47 -9.93 3.00 7.79
N PHE A 48 -9.04 2.44 6.99
CA PHE A 48 -7.79 3.07 6.56
C PHE A 48 -7.69 3.09 5.04
N LEU A 49 -6.91 4.03 4.54
CA LEU A 49 -6.55 4.17 3.13
C LEU A 49 -5.05 3.98 2.98
N LEU A 50 -4.66 3.35 1.89
CA LEU A 50 -3.28 3.18 1.47
C LEU A 50 -3.05 3.96 0.18
N ALA A 51 -2.15 4.94 0.20
CA ALA A 51 -1.83 5.73 -0.97
C ALA A 51 -0.31 5.79 -1.18
N ILE A 52 0.13 5.63 -2.41
CA ILE A 52 1.54 5.69 -2.79
C ILE A 52 1.78 6.99 -3.52
N TYR A 53 2.80 7.73 -3.11
CA TYR A 53 3.23 8.96 -3.76
C TYR A 53 4.65 8.78 -4.27
N LYS A 54 5.02 9.46 -5.36
CA LYS A 54 6.45 9.69 -5.63
C LYS A 54 7.05 10.53 -4.50
N SER A 55 8.34 10.38 -4.24
CA SER A 55 9.01 11.21 -3.23
C SER A 55 9.04 12.70 -3.57
N SER A 56 8.91 13.05 -4.85
CA SER A 56 8.69 14.42 -5.30
C SER A 56 7.30 14.99 -4.95
N GLY A 57 6.38 14.19 -4.41
CA GLY A 57 5.02 14.58 -4.06
C GLY A 57 4.06 14.53 -5.25
N GLY A 58 2.97 15.30 -5.16
CA GLY A 58 1.91 15.38 -6.19
C GLY A 58 0.73 14.43 -5.94
N ILE A 59 0.11 13.96 -7.03
CA ILE A 59 -1.02 13.03 -7.00
C ILE A 59 -0.49 11.62 -6.68
N PRO A 60 -1.22 10.80 -5.89
CA PRO A 60 -0.80 9.43 -5.64
C PRO A 60 -0.68 8.63 -6.95
N VAL A 61 0.41 7.87 -7.09
CA VAL A 61 0.62 6.97 -8.24
C VAL A 61 -0.33 5.77 -8.19
N LYS A 62 -0.73 5.37 -6.98
CA LYS A 62 -1.70 4.30 -6.73
C LYS A 62 -2.35 4.51 -5.37
N TYR A 63 -3.59 4.07 -5.22
CA TYR A 63 -4.27 4.07 -3.93
C TYR A 63 -5.19 2.86 -3.81
N SER A 64 -5.52 2.49 -2.57
CA SER A 64 -6.55 1.53 -2.21
C SER A 64 -7.30 2.03 -0.97
N GLY A 65 -8.61 1.81 -0.97
CA GLY A 65 -9.53 2.28 0.06
C GLY A 65 -10.85 1.56 -0.08
N SER A 66 -10.87 0.32 0.39
CA SER A 66 -12.03 -0.56 0.37
C SER A 66 -13.02 -0.20 1.48
N TYR A 67 -14.20 -0.83 1.44
CA TYR A 67 -15.31 -0.50 2.33
C TYR A 67 -15.58 -1.56 3.41
N ASP A 68 -15.27 -2.82 3.14
CA ASP A 68 -15.75 -3.98 3.87
C ASP A 68 -14.66 -4.93 4.37
N ASN A 69 -13.39 -4.60 4.13
CA ASN A 69 -12.27 -5.39 4.61
C ASN A 69 -11.45 -4.61 5.66
N ASN A 70 -10.44 -5.28 6.22
CA ASN A 70 -9.44 -4.68 7.11
C ASN A 70 -8.02 -4.75 6.53
N TYR A 71 -7.90 -4.68 5.20
CA TYR A 71 -6.63 -4.67 4.50
C TYR A 71 -6.68 -3.85 3.19
N GLU A 72 -5.61 -3.15 2.89
CA GLU A 72 -5.47 -2.43 1.63
C GLU A 72 -4.25 -2.95 0.87
N ILE A 73 -4.38 -3.15 -0.43
CA ILE A 73 -3.28 -3.61 -1.28
C ILE A 73 -3.16 -2.69 -2.47
N VAL A 74 -1.94 -2.27 -2.76
CA VAL A 74 -1.61 -1.53 -3.98
C VAL A 74 -0.48 -2.24 -4.70
N GLU A 75 -0.62 -2.32 -6.02
CA GLU A 75 0.40 -2.82 -6.92
C GLU A 75 0.60 -1.80 -8.03
N PHE A 76 1.86 -1.47 -8.30
CA PHE A 76 2.23 -0.52 -9.34
C PHE A 76 3.60 -0.82 -9.91
N VAL A 77 3.82 -0.33 -11.12
CA VAL A 77 5.10 -0.37 -11.81
C VAL A 77 5.92 0.85 -11.41
N ALA A 78 7.12 0.63 -10.91
CA ALA A 78 8.03 1.63 -10.40
C ALA A 78 9.30 1.70 -11.27
N MET A 79 9.82 2.91 -11.47
CA MET A 79 11.04 3.09 -12.27
C MET A 79 12.27 2.80 -11.39
N PRO A 80 13.30 2.13 -11.94
CA PRO A 80 14.56 1.92 -11.23
C PRO A 80 15.15 3.22 -10.69
N GLY A 81 15.67 3.18 -9.46
CA GLY A 81 16.29 4.32 -8.78
C GLY A 81 15.32 5.34 -8.17
N GLU A 82 14.03 5.29 -8.48
CA GLU A 82 13.04 6.19 -7.85
C GLU A 82 12.79 5.83 -6.38
N GLU A 83 12.32 6.83 -5.63
CA GLU A 83 11.82 6.67 -4.26
C GLU A 83 10.31 6.99 -4.22
N TYR A 84 9.58 6.22 -3.43
CA TYR A 84 8.14 6.40 -3.21
C TYR A 84 7.81 6.43 -1.72
N ASN A 85 6.76 7.16 -1.36
CA ASN A 85 6.21 7.19 -0.01
C ASN A 85 4.92 6.38 0.06
N ILE A 86 4.85 5.47 1.04
CA ILE A 86 3.64 4.79 1.46
C ILE A 86 2.95 5.67 2.49
N HIS A 87 1.77 6.18 2.18
CA HIS A 87 0.94 6.95 3.09
C HIS A 87 -0.23 6.12 3.58
N ILE A 88 -0.37 6.04 4.91
CA ILE A 88 -1.51 5.42 5.57
C ILE A 88 -2.31 6.53 6.25
N ALA A 89 -3.59 6.61 5.91
CA ALA A 89 -4.51 7.58 6.50
C ALA A 89 -5.73 6.88 7.06
N ARG A 90 -6.15 7.26 8.27
CA ARG A 90 -7.44 6.81 8.79
C ARG A 90 -8.56 7.53 8.04
N ALA A 91 -9.43 6.78 7.36
CA ALA A 91 -10.57 7.30 6.60
C ALA A 91 -11.75 7.60 7.51
N SER A 92 -12.00 6.73 8.49
CA SER A 92 -13.16 6.81 9.39
C SER A 92 -12.91 6.08 10.71
N GLY A 93 -13.84 6.25 11.66
CA GLY A 93 -13.76 5.65 12.98
C GLY A 93 -12.78 6.35 13.92
N THR A 94 -12.79 5.93 15.18
CA THR A 94 -11.94 6.49 16.26
C THR A 94 -11.31 5.35 17.06
N GLY A 95 -10.52 5.69 18.10
CA GLY A 95 -9.89 4.71 18.99
C GLY A 95 -8.55 4.14 18.48
N THR A 96 -7.86 3.45 19.37
CA THR A 96 -6.57 2.80 19.10
C THR A 96 -6.77 1.58 18.23
N VAL A 97 -5.97 1.48 17.16
CA VAL A 97 -5.94 0.37 16.22
C VAL A 97 -4.48 0.07 15.93
N TRP A 98 -4.12 -1.20 15.98
CA TRP A 98 -2.84 -1.76 15.55
C TRP A 98 -2.89 -2.07 14.05
N TYR A 99 -1.79 -1.80 13.37
CA TYR A 99 -1.67 -2.13 11.95
C TYR A 99 -0.29 -2.70 11.65
N GLY A 100 -0.24 -3.51 10.61
CA GLY A 100 0.98 -3.97 9.97
C GLY A 100 1.05 -3.44 8.54
N VAL A 101 2.25 -3.07 8.10
CA VAL A 101 2.52 -2.72 6.72
C VAL A 101 3.72 -3.54 6.23
N ALA A 102 3.61 -4.09 5.03
CA ALA A 102 4.67 -4.82 4.37
C ALA A 102 4.71 -4.44 2.89
N TRP A 103 5.89 -4.51 2.29
CA TRP A 103 6.05 -4.27 0.86
C TRP A 103 7.13 -5.16 0.26
N ASN A 104 7.01 -5.37 -1.03
CA ASN A 104 8.01 -6.05 -1.85
C ASN A 104 8.31 -5.21 -3.09
N VAL A 105 9.58 -5.21 -3.48
CA VAL A 105 10.06 -4.65 -4.74
C VAL A 105 10.67 -5.80 -5.53
N ALA A 106 10.02 -6.18 -6.63
CA ALA A 106 10.48 -7.27 -7.49
C ALA A 106 10.86 -6.71 -8.87
N SER A 107 12.04 -7.06 -9.37
CA SER A 107 12.32 -6.89 -10.79
C SER A 107 11.47 -7.86 -11.60
N GLN A 108 10.93 -7.43 -12.74
CA GLN A 108 10.17 -8.31 -13.65
C GLN A 108 10.95 -9.58 -14.06
N ALA A 109 12.30 -9.53 -14.06
CA ALA A 109 13.17 -10.67 -14.33
C ALA A 109 13.15 -11.77 -13.24
N ALA A 110 12.57 -11.51 -12.05
CA ALA A 110 12.54 -12.43 -10.92
C ALA A 110 11.23 -13.22 -10.79
N ILE A 111 10.28 -13.06 -11.72
CA ILE A 111 9.11 -13.92 -11.78
C ILE A 111 9.58 -15.21 -12.44
N CYS A 112 9.80 -16.27 -11.64
CA CYS A 112 10.21 -17.59 -12.10
C CYS A 112 9.44 -18.00 -13.36
N PRO A 113 10.11 -18.51 -14.42
CA PRO A 113 9.42 -19.33 -15.39
C PRO A 113 8.91 -20.57 -14.63
N ILE A 114 7.60 -20.80 -14.70
CA ILE A 114 6.98 -22.03 -14.23
C ILE A 114 7.34 -23.15 -15.20
#